data_AF-A0A0B5BCS1-F1
#
_entry.id   AF-A0A0B5BCS1-F1
#
_cell.length_a   1.000
_cell.length_b   1.000
_cell.length_c   1.000
_cell.angle_alpha   90.00
_cell.angle_beta   90.00
_cell.angle_gamma   90.00
#
_symmetry.space_group_name_H-M   'P 1'
#
loop_
_entity.id
_entity.type
_entity.pdbx_description
1 polymer ?
#
loop_
_entity_poly.entity_id
_entity_poly.type
_entity_poly.pdbx_seq_one_letter_code
_entity_poly.pdbx_strand_id
1 'polypeptide(L)'
;MIERTKTIIANAAVIAVISLVLIGANTWWRQRTQFQRGEAFLAKRDYLAAVAGYEASIHMYTPGSPTVEAAAQRLWEIGELMERAGDIDRALISFRALRSSFYAAKWLLQPGEKWIARCDLKIAGLLQRQGYATAPAR
;
A
#
# COMPACT_ATOMS: atom_id res chain seq x y z
N MET A 1 23.79 -28.63 -34.17
CA MET A 1 23.14 -27.30 -34.13
C MET A 1 21.93 -27.30 -33.18
N ILE A 2 20.94 -28.17 -33.38
CA ILE A 2 19.68 -28.22 -32.59
C ILE A 2 19.90 -28.46 -31.07
N GLU A 3 20.81 -29.35 -30.65
CA GLU A 3 21.07 -29.60 -29.21
C GLU A 3 21.71 -28.41 -28.48
N ARG A 4 22.61 -27.67 -29.15
CA ARG A 4 23.20 -26.44 -28.59
C ARG A 4 22.12 -25.38 -28.39
N THR A 5 21.23 -25.21 -29.37
CA THR A 5 20.10 -24.28 -29.27
C THR A 5 19.16 -24.65 -28.11
N LYS A 6 18.82 -25.95 -27.94
CA LYS A 6 18.00 -26.42 -26.80
C LYS A 6 18.66 -26.12 -25.45
N THR A 7 19.96 -26.35 -25.33
CA THR A 7 20.72 -26.08 -24.09
C THR A 7 20.75 -24.59 -23.76
N ILE A 8 20.95 -23.73 -24.76
CA ILE A 8 20.94 -22.27 -24.58
C ILE A 8 19.56 -21.80 -24.11
N ILE A 9 18.48 -22.27 -24.74
CA ILE A 9 17.10 -21.91 -24.36
C ILE A 9 16.80 -22.38 -22.93
N ALA A 10 17.19 -23.61 -22.57
CA ALA A 10 17.01 -24.13 -21.23
C ALA A 10 17.76 -23.29 -20.18
N ASN A 11 19.02 -22.95 -20.43
CA ASN A 11 19.80 -22.11 -19.53
C ASN A 11 19.22 -20.70 -19.41
N ALA A 12 18.78 -20.10 -20.52
CA ALA A 12 18.14 -18.80 -20.52
C ALA A 12 16.83 -18.80 -19.71
N ALA A 13 16.01 -19.85 -19.85
CA ALA A 13 14.79 -20.02 -19.06
C ALA A 13 15.09 -20.15 -17.56
N VAL A 14 16.11 -20.94 -17.19
CA VAL A 14 16.54 -21.09 -15.79
C VAL A 14 17.02 -19.75 -15.22
N ILE A 15 17.85 -19.01 -15.97
CA ILE A 15 18.33 -17.68 -15.54
C ILE A 15 17.16 -16.71 -15.38
N ALA A 16 16.19 -16.72 -16.29
CA ALA A 16 15.00 -15.88 -16.20
C ALA A 16 14.18 -16.20 -14.95
N VAL A 17 13.94 -17.48 -14.65
CA VAL A 17 13.21 -17.92 -13.45
C VAL A 17 13.94 -17.50 -12.18
N ILE A 18 15.26 -17.72 -12.09
CA ILE A 18 16.07 -17.30 -10.94
C ILE A 18 15.98 -15.78 -10.76
N SER A 19 16.07 -15.03 -11.86
CA SER A 19 15.98 -13.56 -11.82
C SER A 19 14.62 -13.10 -11.28
N LEU A 20 13.52 -13.71 -11.72
CA LEU A 20 12.18 -13.41 -11.22
C LEU A 20 12.04 -13.72 -9.73
N VAL A 21 12.59 -14.84 -9.27
CA VAL A 21 12.60 -15.22 -7.84
C VAL A 21 13.37 -14.20 -7.02
N LEU A 22 14.56 -13.79 -7.46
CA LEU A 22 15.38 -12.80 -6.76
C LEU A 22 14.69 -11.44 -6.69
N ILE A 23 14.05 -10.99 -7.78
CA ILE A 23 13.29 -9.73 -7.81
C ILE A 23 12.09 -9.81 -6.85
N GLY A 24 11.34 -10.92 -6.86
CA GLY A 24 10.21 -11.14 -5.98
C GLY A 24 10.62 -11.13 -4.50
N ALA A 25 11.67 -11.89 -4.16
CA ALA A 25 12.19 -11.96 -2.80
C ALA A 25 12.71 -10.61 -2.30
N ASN A 26 13.46 -9.87 -3.12
CA ASN A 26 13.95 -8.53 -2.77
C ASN A 26 12.79 -7.54 -2.56
N THR A 27 11.77 -7.58 -3.44
CA THR A 27 10.58 -6.72 -3.29
C THR A 27 9.84 -7.03 -2.00
N TRP A 28 9.61 -8.30 -1.69
CA TRP A 28 8.96 -8.73 -0.46
C TRP A 28 9.75 -8.31 0.79
N TRP A 29 11.07 -8.48 0.76
CA TRP A 29 11.94 -8.06 1.86
C TRP A 29 11.88 -6.54 2.10
N ARG A 30 11.96 -5.75 1.02
CA ARG A 30 11.87 -4.28 1.10
C ARG A 30 10.51 -3.83 1.63
N GLN A 31 9.43 -4.44 1.15
CA GLN A 31 8.08 -4.18 1.63
C GLN A 31 7.99 -4.38 3.15
N ARG A 32 8.44 -5.54 3.64
CA ARG A 32 8.43 -5.85 5.08
C ARG A 32 9.28 -4.87 5.88
N THR A 33 10.41 -4.44 5.32
CA THR A 33 11.28 -3.45 5.95
C THR A 33 10.57 -2.09 6.09
N GLN A 34 9.84 -1.63 5.08
CA GLN A 34 9.07 -0.37 5.16
C GLN A 34 7.92 -0.49 6.16
N PHE A 35 7.22 -1.63 6.18
CA PHE A 35 6.20 -1.89 7.19
C PHE A 35 6.76 -1.80 8.62
N GLN A 36 7.91 -2.43 8.88
CA GLN A 36 8.58 -2.39 10.18
C GLN A 36 9.04 -0.96 10.56
N ARG A 37 9.46 -0.15 9.58
CA ARG A 37 9.74 1.27 9.81
C ARG A 37 8.48 2.02 10.23
N GLY A 38 7.35 1.75 9.57
CA GLY A 38 6.04 2.26 9.96
C GLY A 38 5.70 1.92 11.41
N GLU A 39 5.83 0.65 11.80
CA GLU A 39 5.59 0.19 13.18
C GLU A 39 6.53 0.88 14.19
N ALA A 40 7.81 1.07 13.83
CA ALA A 40 8.78 1.74 14.69
C ALA A 40 8.45 3.23 14.92
N PHE A 41 7.96 3.94 13.90
CA PHE A 41 7.48 5.31 14.05
C PHE A 41 6.15 5.38 14.81
N LEU A 42 5.25 4.43 14.57
CA LEU A 42 3.99 4.32 15.31
C LEU A 42 4.23 4.12 16.81
N ALA A 43 5.21 3.27 17.18
CA ALA A 43 5.61 3.06 18.57
C ALA A 43 6.11 4.36 19.25
N LYS A 44 6.68 5.27 18.47
CA LYS A 44 7.13 6.60 18.91
C LYS A 44 6.03 7.67 18.84
N ARG A 45 4.81 7.30 18.41
CA ARG A 45 3.69 8.22 18.12
C ARG A 45 4.00 9.25 17.04
N ASP A 46 4.99 8.98 16.19
CA ASP A 46 5.25 9.78 15.00
C ASP A 46 4.36 9.28 13.86
N TYR A 47 3.11 9.72 13.89
CA TYR A 47 2.08 9.22 12.98
C TYR A 47 2.34 9.60 11.52
N LEU A 48 2.95 10.75 11.26
CA LEU A 48 3.24 11.17 9.88
C LEU A 48 4.33 10.28 9.27
N ALA A 49 5.40 10.01 10.01
CA ALA A 49 6.43 9.08 9.56
C ALA A 49 5.91 7.63 9.49
N ALA A 50 5.00 7.24 10.38
CA ALA A 50 4.35 5.94 10.34
C ALA A 50 3.52 5.77 9.05
N VAL A 51 2.69 6.78 8.70
CA VAL A 51 1.91 6.80 7.45
C VAL A 51 2.82 6.58 6.24
N ALA A 52 3.90 7.35 6.13
CA ALA A 52 4.84 7.22 5.01
C ALA A 52 5.45 5.80 4.90
N GLY A 53 5.77 5.16 6.04
CA GLY A 53 6.26 3.78 6.08
C GLY A 53 5.23 2.76 5.56
N TYR A 54 3.97 2.91 5.94
CA TYR A 54 2.90 2.02 5.48
C TYR A 54 2.54 2.26 4.01
N GLU A 55 2.48 3.50 3.53
CA GLU A 55 2.29 3.81 2.11
C GLU A 55 3.39 3.15 1.26
N ALA A 56 4.65 3.32 1.66
CA ALA A 56 5.78 2.71 0.96
C ALA A 56 5.69 1.18 0.93
N SER A 57 5.16 0.55 1.99
CA SER A 57 4.86 -0.88 2.01
C SER A 57 3.77 -1.27 1.01
N ILE A 58 2.67 -0.50 0.91
CA ILE A 58 1.59 -0.78 -0.05
C ILE A 58 2.04 -0.55 -1.49
N HIS A 59 2.85 0.47 -1.76
CA HIS A 59 3.43 0.74 -3.09
C HIS A 59 4.30 -0.42 -3.60
N MET A 60 4.93 -1.17 -2.70
CA MET A 60 5.61 -2.43 -3.00
C MET A 60 4.60 -3.58 -3.09
N TYR A 61 3.50 -3.38 -3.82
CA TYR A 61 2.37 -4.29 -3.86
C TYR A 61 2.81 -5.67 -4.35
N THR A 62 2.63 -6.66 -3.48
CA THR A 62 2.79 -8.07 -3.81
C THR A 62 1.41 -8.74 -3.66
N PRO A 63 0.84 -9.30 -4.75
CA PRO A 63 -0.47 -9.94 -4.70
C PRO A 63 -0.56 -11.00 -3.59
N GLY A 64 -1.60 -10.92 -2.77
CA GLY A 64 -1.85 -11.88 -1.67
C GLY A 64 -0.95 -11.71 -0.45
N SER A 65 -0.11 -10.67 -0.39
CA SER A 65 0.76 -10.46 0.77
C SER A 65 0.00 -9.97 2.00
N PRO A 66 0.14 -10.64 3.15
CA PRO A 66 -0.49 -10.22 4.41
C PRO A 66 0.06 -8.87 4.91
N THR A 67 1.25 -8.47 4.45
CA THR A 67 1.88 -7.20 4.85
C THR A 67 1.20 -5.99 4.19
N VAL A 68 0.66 -6.13 2.97
CA VAL A 68 -0.15 -5.06 2.34
C VAL A 68 -1.41 -4.82 3.16
N GLU A 69 -2.12 -5.89 3.51
CA GLU A 69 -3.36 -5.80 4.28
C GLU A 69 -3.11 -5.24 5.69
N ALA A 70 -2.04 -5.68 6.36
CA ALA A 70 -1.64 -5.12 7.65
C ALA A 70 -1.31 -3.62 7.56
N ALA A 71 -0.57 -3.19 6.53
CA ALA A 71 -0.26 -1.78 6.31
C ALA A 71 -1.53 -0.94 6.09
N ALA A 72 -2.47 -1.47 5.30
CA ALA A 72 -3.76 -0.82 5.05
C ALA A 72 -4.58 -0.66 6.34
N GLN A 73 -4.65 -1.72 7.14
CA GLN A 73 -5.30 -1.70 8.44
C GLN A 73 -4.66 -0.67 9.39
N ARG A 74 -3.32 -0.57 9.43
CA ARG A 74 -2.63 0.45 10.25
C ARG A 74 -2.95 1.87 9.82
N LEU A 75 -2.95 2.16 8.51
CA LEU A 75 -3.34 3.48 8.00
C LEU A 75 -4.77 3.84 8.37
N TRP A 76 -5.69 2.87 8.30
CA TRP A 76 -7.08 3.04 8.74
C TRP A 76 -7.17 3.36 10.24
N GLU A 77 -6.48 2.60 11.08
CA GLU A 77 -6.43 2.79 12.54
C GLU A 77 -5.89 4.18 12.92
N ILE A 78 -4.83 4.65 12.24
CA ILE A 78 -4.29 6.00 12.45
C ILE A 78 -5.34 7.06 12.08
N GLY A 79 -6.02 6.89 10.93
CA GLY A 79 -7.10 7.81 10.52
C GLY A 79 -8.23 7.88 11.56
N GLU A 80 -8.68 6.73 12.07
CA GLU A 80 -9.72 6.67 13.11
C GLU A 80 -9.24 7.23 14.46
N LEU A 81 -7.96 7.08 14.79
CA LEU A 81 -7.38 7.67 15.98
C LEU A 81 -7.40 9.20 15.90
N MET A 82 -6.98 9.76 14.77
CA MET A 82 -6.97 11.22 14.54
C MET A 82 -8.40 11.78 14.51
N GLU A 83 -9.33 11.07 13.87
CA GLU A 83 -10.75 11.45 13.87
C GLU A 83 -11.30 11.52 15.30
N ARG A 84 -11.03 10.50 16.13
CA ARG A 84 -11.46 10.46 17.53
C ARG A 84 -10.81 11.55 18.38
N ALA A 85 -9.59 11.96 18.04
CA ALA A 85 -8.91 13.08 18.68
C ALA A 85 -9.44 14.46 18.23
N GLY A 86 -10.36 14.50 17.26
CA GLY A 86 -10.87 15.74 16.67
C GLY A 86 -9.96 16.37 15.63
N ASP A 87 -8.82 15.76 15.32
CA ASP A 87 -7.87 16.21 14.30
C ASP A 87 -8.30 15.69 12.93
N ILE A 88 -9.35 16.33 12.38
CA ILE A 88 -9.97 15.91 11.12
C ILE A 88 -9.00 16.03 9.94
N ASP A 89 -8.10 17.01 9.95
CA ASP A 89 -7.14 17.20 8.86
C ASP A 89 -6.13 16.04 8.81
N ARG A 90 -5.59 15.62 9.94
CA ARG A 90 -4.71 14.43 10.00
C ARG A 90 -5.45 13.12 9.73
N ALA A 91 -6.71 13.03 10.11
CA ALA A 91 -7.56 11.90 9.74
C ALA A 91 -7.70 11.80 8.22
N LEU A 92 -8.02 12.92 7.56
CA LEU A 92 -8.13 13.00 6.11
C LEU A 92 -6.82 12.67 5.40
N ILE A 93 -5.67 13.12 5.92
CA ILE A 93 -4.35 12.74 5.38
C ILE A 93 -4.19 11.22 5.39
N SER A 94 -4.51 10.56 6.50
CA SER A 94 -4.34 9.12 6.65
C SER A 94 -5.26 8.30 5.72
N PHE A 95 -6.53 8.70 5.60
CA PHE A 95 -7.46 8.01 4.68
C PHE A 95 -7.13 8.28 3.20
N ARG A 96 -6.67 9.48 2.85
CA ARG A 96 -6.21 9.79 1.49
C ARG A 96 -4.93 9.05 1.15
N ALA A 97 -4.00 8.95 2.08
CA ALA A 97 -2.78 8.17 1.97
C ALA A 97 -3.10 6.71 1.62
N LEU A 98 -3.95 6.07 2.42
CA LEU A 98 -4.43 4.71 2.20
C LEU A 98 -5.05 4.52 0.81
N ARG A 99 -6.00 5.37 0.45
CA ARG A 99 -6.67 5.31 -0.86
C ARG A 99 -5.68 5.49 -2.01
N SER A 100 -4.82 6.51 -1.93
CA SER A 100 -3.86 6.84 -2.98
C SER A 100 -2.80 5.75 -3.15
N SER A 101 -2.41 5.07 -2.07
CA SER A 101 -1.46 3.96 -2.12
C SER A 101 -1.98 2.80 -2.98
N PHE A 102 -3.27 2.48 -2.87
CA PHE A 102 -3.90 1.45 -3.70
C PHE A 102 -4.13 1.90 -5.14
N TYR A 103 -4.38 3.18 -5.40
CA TYR A 103 -4.41 3.70 -6.76
C TYR A 103 -3.01 3.65 -7.41
N ALA A 104 -1.95 3.95 -6.66
CA ALA A 104 -0.57 3.87 -7.15
C ALA A 104 -0.14 2.42 -7.47
N ALA A 105 -0.71 1.44 -6.77
CA ALA A 105 -0.47 0.02 -7.02
C ALA A 105 -1.29 -0.56 -8.19
N LYS A 106 -2.14 0.25 -8.86
CA LYS A 106 -2.98 -0.22 -9.96
C LYS A 106 -2.13 -0.52 -11.20
N TRP A 107 -2.30 -1.73 -11.74
CA TRP A 107 -1.78 -2.10 -13.06
C TRP A 107 -2.90 -2.72 -13.88
N LEU A 108 -2.96 -4.05 -13.95
CA LEU A 108 -3.98 -4.78 -14.72
C LEU A 108 -5.31 -4.89 -13.97
N LEU A 109 -5.26 -5.01 -12.65
CA LEU A 109 -6.40 -5.10 -11.74
C LEU A 109 -6.28 -4.00 -10.69
N GLN A 110 -7.40 -3.57 -10.12
CA GLN A 110 -7.41 -2.62 -9.01
C GLN A 110 -7.22 -3.38 -7.68
N PRO A 111 -6.07 -3.27 -7.00
CA PRO A 111 -5.94 -3.80 -5.66
C PRO A 111 -6.71 -2.94 -4.66
N GLY A 112 -7.15 -3.55 -3.56
CA GLY A 112 -7.68 -2.83 -2.41
C GLY A 112 -9.04 -2.14 -2.62
N GLU A 113 -9.88 -2.60 -3.56
CA GLU A 113 -11.20 -1.98 -3.83
C GLU A 113 -12.03 -1.78 -2.56
N LYS A 114 -12.03 -2.76 -1.64
CA LYS A 114 -12.71 -2.66 -0.35
C LYS A 114 -12.18 -1.49 0.48
N TRP A 115 -10.86 -1.29 0.51
CA TRP A 115 -10.21 -0.20 1.23
C TRP A 115 -10.50 1.16 0.58
N ILE A 116 -10.45 1.22 -0.75
CA ILE A 116 -10.78 2.43 -1.52
C ILE A 116 -12.21 2.88 -1.22
N ALA A 117 -13.19 1.98 -1.37
CA ALA A 117 -14.59 2.30 -1.09
C ALA A 117 -14.81 2.76 0.35
N ARG A 118 -14.16 2.12 1.33
CA ARG A 118 -14.21 2.52 2.74
C ARG A 118 -13.64 3.92 2.96
N CYS A 119 -12.51 4.23 2.32
CA CYS A 119 -11.88 5.55 2.41
C CYS A 119 -12.74 6.62 1.74
N ASP A 120 -13.35 6.35 0.58
CA ASP A 120 -14.21 7.32 -0.11
C ASP A 120 -15.41 7.72 0.74
N LEU A 121 -16.10 6.74 1.34
CA LEU A 121 -17.20 7.00 2.28
C LEU A 121 -16.75 7.82 3.49
N LYS A 122 -15.61 7.45 4.08
CA LYS A 122 -15.07 8.11 5.27
C LYS A 122 -14.64 9.55 4.97
N ILE A 123 -13.90 9.76 3.89
CA ILE A 123 -13.44 11.10 3.45
C ILE A 123 -14.64 12.00 3.15
N ALA A 124 -15.65 11.50 2.43
CA ALA A 124 -16.87 12.26 2.13
C ALA A 124 -17.58 12.71 3.42
N GLY A 125 -17.75 11.80 4.39
CA GLY A 125 -18.36 12.12 5.68
C GLY A 125 -17.56 13.15 6.50
N LEU A 126 -16.23 13.07 6.49
CA LEU A 126 -15.37 14.03 7.18
C LEU A 126 -15.40 15.42 6.53
N LEU A 127 -15.40 15.49 5.19
CA LEU A 127 -15.49 16.76 4.46
C LEU A 127 -16.83 17.46 4.71
N GLN A 128 -17.93 16.70 4.75
CA GLN A 128 -19.25 17.25 5.08
C GLN A 128 -19.27 17.88 6.48
N ARG A 129 -18.62 17.24 7.47
CA ARG A 129 -18.49 17.80 8.83
C ARG A 129 -17.66 19.09 8.87
N GLN A 130 -16.71 19.26 7.96
CA GLN A 130 -15.93 20.50 7.79
C GLN A 130 -16.68 21.59 6.99
N GLY A 131 -17.93 21.34 6.56
CA GLY A 131 -18.71 22.29 5.78
C GLY A 131 -18.36 22.33 4.28
N TYR A 132 -17.54 21.39 3.81
CA TYR A 132 -17.29 21.22 2.37
C TYR A 132 -18.40 20.37 1.76
N ALA A 133 -19.17 20.95 0.84
CA ALA A 133 -20.10 20.18 0.00
C ALA A 133 -19.29 19.23 -0.90
N THR A 134 -19.54 17.92 -0.79
CA THR A 134 -18.88 16.91 -1.62
C THR A 134 -19.31 17.06 -3.08
N ALA A 135 -18.36 17.34 -3.98
CA ALA A 135 -18.59 17.26 -5.42
C ALA A 135 -18.93 15.80 -5.82
N PRO A 136 -19.81 15.58 -6.80
CA PRO A 136 -20.23 14.23 -7.18
C PRO A 136 -19.04 13.37 -7.63
N ALA A 137 -19.04 12.11 -7.22
CA ALA A 137 -18.05 11.12 -7.60
C ALA A 137 -17.98 11.00 -9.15
N ARG A 138 -16.76 11.01 -9.70
CA ARG A 138 -16.49 10.74 -11.12
C ARG A 138 -16.35 9.25 -11.37
#